data_AF-A0A4Z0JTA6-F1
#
_entry.id   AF-A0A4Z0JTA6-F1
#
_cell.length_a   1.000
_cell.length_b   1.000
_cell.length_c   1.000
_cell.angle_alpha   90.00
_cell.angle_beta   90.00
_cell.angle_gamma   90.00
#
_symmetry.space_group_name_H-M   'P 1'
#
loop_
_entity.id
_entity.type
_entity.pdbx_description
1 polymer ?
#
loop_
_entity_poly.entity_id
_entity_poly.type
_entity_poly.pdbx_seq_one_letter_code
_entity_poly.pdbx_strand_id
1 'polypeptide(L)' 'MTVDQTALVGVVRKVARQRSKINTDYVMAILRAREEGATFGAIAEAAGTSSQAVQEIVRRHGPVKRSEPKTGVADPA' A
#
# COMPACT_ATOMS: atom_id res chain seq x y z
N MET A 1 -20.98 -36.03 -12.28
CA MET A 1 -20.72 -34.68 -12.85
C MET A 1 -19.26 -34.36 -12.64
N THR A 2 -18.52 -34.06 -13.70
CA THR A 2 -17.11 -33.63 -13.59
C THR A 2 -17.05 -32.12 -13.70
N VAL A 3 -16.35 -31.50 -12.75
CA VAL A 3 -16.13 -30.06 -12.69
C VAL A 3 -15.05 -29.69 -13.71
N ASP A 4 -15.32 -28.71 -14.58
CA ASP A 4 -14.30 -28.15 -15.46
C ASP A 4 -13.30 -27.31 -14.65
N GLN A 5 -12.14 -27.90 -14.36
CA GLN A 5 -11.07 -27.26 -13.61
C GLN A 5 -10.51 -26.02 -14.30
N THR A 6 -10.47 -25.99 -15.65
CA THR A 6 -9.94 -24.85 -16.41
C THR A 6 -10.83 -23.64 -16.22
N ALA A 7 -12.15 -23.84 -16.30
CA ALA A 7 -13.13 -22.78 -16.05
C ALA A 7 -13.00 -22.24 -14.61
N LEU A 8 -12.90 -23.11 -13.61
CA LEU A 8 -12.73 -22.69 -12.21
C LEU A 8 -11.44 -21.90 -11.97
N VAL A 9 -10.30 -22.38 -12.46
CA VAL A 9 -9.02 -21.65 -12.33
C VAL A 9 -9.09 -20.29 -13.03
N GLY A 10 -9.80 -20.21 -14.17
CA GLY A 10 -10.07 -18.94 -14.85
C GLY A 10 -10.80 -17.93 -13.97
N VAL A 11 -11.84 -18.36 -13.26
CA VAL A 11 -12.59 -17.52 -12.30
C VAL A 11 -11.68 -17.06 -11.16
N VAL A 12 -10.90 -17.96 -10.55
CA VAL A 12 -9.97 -17.61 -9.46
C VAL A 12 -8.97 -16.56 -9.91
N ARG A 13 -8.38 -16.70 -11.11
CA ARG A 13 -7.46 -15.70 -11.68
C ARG A 13 -8.11 -14.34 -11.86
N LYS A 14 -9.38 -14.30 -12.30
CA LYS A 14 -10.13 -13.05 -12.45
C LYS A 14 -10.34 -12.37 -11.08
N VAL A 15 -10.80 -13.12 -10.07
CA VAL A 15 -11.00 -12.62 -8.71
C VAL A 15 -9.68 -12.13 -8.10
N ALA A 16 -8.59 -12.87 -8.27
CA ALA A 16 -7.28 -12.49 -7.76
C ALA A 16 -6.80 -11.15 -8.34
N ARG A 17 -6.97 -10.93 -9.66
CA ARG A 17 -6.64 -9.65 -10.30
C ARG A 17 -7.48 -8.50 -9.77
N GLN A 18 -8.79 -8.71 -9.60
CA GLN A 18 -9.68 -7.69 -9.05
C GLN A 18 -9.30 -7.34 -7.61
N ARG A 19 -9.06 -8.34 -6.75
CA ARG A 19 -8.60 -8.13 -5.38
C ARG A 19 -7.27 -7.39 -5.33
N SER A 20 -6.33 -7.74 -6.22
CA SER A 20 -5.04 -7.05 -6.33
C SER A 20 -5.23 -5.57 -6.62
N LYS A 21 -6.06 -5.22 -7.59
CA LYS A 21 -6.36 -3.82 -7.94
C LYS A 21 -7.00 -3.07 -6.77
N ILE A 22 -8.04 -3.65 -6.14
CA ILE A 22 -8.69 -3.05 -4.97
C ILE A 22 -7.68 -2.78 -3.85
N ASN A 23 -6.76 -3.73 -3.60
CA ASN A 23 -5.73 -3.55 -2.59
C ASN A 23 -4.75 -2.42 -2.96
N THR A 24 -4.36 -2.31 -4.23
CA THR A 24 -3.53 -1.20 -4.71
C THR A 24 -4.23 0.15 -4.52
N ASP A 25 -5.48 0.26 -4.96
CA ASP A 25 -6.26 1.51 -4.85
C ASP A 25 -6.43 1.91 -3.38
N TYR A 26 -6.71 0.92 -2.52
CA TYR A 26 -6.80 1.09 -1.07
C TYR A 26 -5.50 1.61 -0.44
N VAL A 27 -4.35 0.99 -0.77
CA VAL A 27 -3.04 1.43 -0.27
C VAL A 27 -2.73 2.86 -0.76
N MET A 28 -2.96 3.16 -2.04
CA MET A 28 -2.69 4.49 -2.60
C MET A 28 -3.55 5.58 -1.94
N ALA A 29 -4.82 5.30 -1.64
CA ALA A 29 -5.69 6.23 -0.92
C ALA A 29 -5.15 6.55 0.49
N ILE A 30 -4.67 5.54 1.22
CA ILE A 30 -4.06 5.72 2.54
C ILE A 30 -2.81 6.60 2.45
N LEU A 31 -1.91 6.33 1.49
CA LEU A 31 -0.69 7.08 1.32
C LEU A 31 -0.97 8.55 0.97
N ARG A 32 -1.90 8.79 0.05
CA ARG A 32 -2.30 10.14 -0.34
C ARG A 32 -2.90 10.92 0.84
N ALA A 33 -3.81 10.31 1.60
CA ALA A 33 -4.38 10.96 2.79
C ALA A 33 -3.29 11.31 3.82
N ARG A 34 -2.25 10.48 3.95
CA ARG A 34 -1.09 10.78 4.79
C ARG A 34 -0.22 11.91 4.25
N GLU A 35 0.00 11.97 2.95
CA GLU A 35 0.71 13.07 2.28
C GLU A 35 -0.05 14.40 2.45
N GLU A 36 -1.39 14.37 2.39
CA GLU A 36 -2.26 15.51 2.64
C GLU A 36 -2.37 15.90 4.14
N GLY A 37 -1.74 15.14 5.03
CA GLY A 37 -1.61 15.47 6.45
C GLY A 37 -2.66 14.87 7.39
N ALA A 38 -3.62 14.08 6.89
CA ALA A 38 -4.65 13.46 7.72
C ALA A 38 -4.05 12.46 8.72
N THR A 39 -4.48 12.46 9.99
CA THR A 39 -3.91 11.61 11.05
C THR A 39 -4.14 10.11 10.81
N PHE A 40 -3.30 9.24 11.40
CA PHE A 40 -3.54 7.78 11.33
C PHE A 40 -4.88 7.36 11.94
N GLY A 41 -5.38 8.10 12.95
CA GLY A 41 -6.71 7.89 13.53
C GLY A 41 -7.83 8.18 12.54
N ALA A 42 -7.81 9.36 11.91
CA ALA A 42 -8.85 9.76 10.97
C ALA A 42 -8.92 8.84 9.74
N ILE A 43 -7.76 8.43 9.22
CA ILE A 43 -7.71 7.49 8.10
C ILE A 43 -8.24 6.11 8.52
N ALA A 44 -7.89 5.64 9.71
CA ALA A 44 -8.33 4.34 10.21
C ALA A 44 -9.86 4.29 10.37
N GLU A 45 -10.45 5.36 10.90
CA GLU A 45 -11.91 5.51 11.01
C GLU A 45 -12.58 5.47 9.63
N ALA A 46 -12.08 6.26 8.67
CA ALA A 46 -12.63 6.29 7.31
C ALA A 46 -12.45 4.96 6.56
N ALA A 47 -11.33 4.27 6.78
CA ALA A 47 -11.02 2.99 6.15
C ALA A 47 -11.67 1.78 6.84
N GLY A 48 -12.33 1.96 7.99
CA GLY A 48 -12.90 0.87 8.77
C GLY A 48 -11.84 -0.12 9.30
N THR A 49 -10.67 0.39 9.70
CA THR A 49 -9.55 -0.43 10.19
C THR A 49 -8.89 0.18 11.43
N SER A 50 -7.81 -0.40 11.93
CA SER A 50 -7.06 0.13 13.08
C SER A 50 -5.96 1.11 12.65
N SER A 51 -5.65 2.10 13.49
CA SER A 51 -4.55 3.05 13.22
C SER A 51 -3.19 2.36 13.11
N GLN A 52 -3.00 1.25 13.83
CA GLN A 52 -1.81 0.41 13.71
C GLN A 52 -1.68 -0.19 12.30
N ALA A 53 -2.79 -0.66 11.72
CA ALA A 53 -2.79 -1.19 10.35
C ALA A 53 -2.45 -0.09 9.32
N VAL A 54 -3.01 1.10 9.49
CA VAL A 54 -2.67 2.26 8.64
C VAL A 54 -1.19 2.63 8.76
N GLN A 55 -0.66 2.69 9.99
CA GLN A 55 0.76 2.99 10.23
C GLN A 55 1.66 1.95 9.56
N GLU A 56 1.31 0.67 9.63
CA GLU A 56 2.07 -0.41 9.00
C GLU A 56 2.03 -0.34 7.47
N ILE A 57 0.88 0.00 6.88
CA ILE A 57 0.75 0.23 5.43
C ILE A 57 1.68 1.36 5.00
N VAL A 58 1.65 2.48 5.70
CA VAL A 58 2.48 3.66 5.39
C VAL A 58 3.96 3.34 5.58
N ARG A 59 4.32 2.56 6.59
CA ARG A 59 5.70 2.10 6.81
C ARG A 59 6.20 1.20 5.67
N ARG A 60 5.35 0.33 5.12
CA ARG A 60 5.72 -0.63 4.06
C ARG A 60 5.71 -0.03 2.66
N HIS A 61 4.81 0.91 2.40
CA HIS A 61 4.49 1.38 1.04
C HIS A 61 4.69 2.88 0.85
N GLY A 62 4.79 3.65 1.93
CA GLY A 62 5.09 5.07 1.85
C GLY A 62 6.49 5.31 1.30
N PRO A 63 6.77 6.53 0.83
CA PRO A 63 8.10 6.88 0.35
C PRO A 63 9.10 6.57 1.46
N VAL A 64 9.97 5.60 1.20
CA VAL A 64 11.18 5.43 2.00
C VAL A 64 11.87 6.77 1.87
N LYS A 65 11.94 7.56 2.95
CA LYS A 65 12.97 8.59 3.06
C LYS A 65 14.29 7.83 2.98
N ARG A 66 14.73 7.53 1.75
CA ARG A 66 16.14 7.30 1.47
C ARG A 66 16.71 8.64 1.86
N SER A 67 17.29 8.73 3.04
CA SER A 67 18.19 9.80 3.37
C SER A 67 19.14 9.84 2.19
N GLU A 68 18.97 10.81 1.29
CA GLU A 68 19.99 11.10 0.31
C GLU A 68 21.26 11.28 1.13
N PRO A 69 22.35 10.54 0.84
CA PRO A 69 23.62 10.87 1.46
C PRO A 69 23.87 12.32 1.08
N LYS A 70 23.98 13.20 2.08
CA LYS A 70 24.31 14.61 1.86
C LYS A 70 25.53 14.66 0.95
N THR A 71 25.34 15.05 -0.31
CA THR A 71 26.44 15.48 -1.16
C THR A 71 27.12 16.64 -0.44
N GLY A 72 28.42 16.52 -0.20
CA GLY A 72 29.29 17.63 0.19
C GLY A 72 29.64 17.70 1.67
N VAL A 73 30.67 16.95 2.06
CA VAL A 73 31.71 17.52 2.92
C VAL A 73 33.01 17.38 2.15
N ALA A 74 33.65 18.52 1.94
CA ALA A 74 34.92 18.69 1.25
C ALA A 74 36.02 17.82 1.88
N ASP A 75 36.87 17.25 1.04
CA ASP A 75 38.14 16.67 1.46
C ASP A 75 39.23 17.76 1.34
N PRO A 76 39.94 18.13 2.41
CA PRO A 76 41.10 19.00 2.33
C PRO A 76 42.37 18.17 2.13
N ALA A 77 43.08 18.42 1.03
CA ALA A 77 44.51 18.13 0.89
C ALA A 77 45.16 19.22 0.01
#